data_AF-A0A3N5PHJ0-F1
#
_entry.id   AF-A0A3N5PHJ0-F1
#
_cell.length_a   1.000
_cell.length_b   1.000
_cell.length_c   1.000
_cell.angle_alpha   90.00
_cell.angle_beta   90.00
_cell.angle_gamma   90.00
#
_symmetry.space_group_name_H-M   'P 1'
#
loop_
_entity.id
_entity.type
_entity.pdbx_description
1 polymer ?
#
loop_
_entity_poly.entity_id
_entity_poly.type
_entity_poly.pdbx_seq_one_letter_code
_entity_poly.pdbx_strand_id
1 'polypeptide(L)'
;MSEKSFSEIKRGKLPQKKLQNILKSYVEKNFGFTYEQLSAESTRIEAKRLIVNSSTKHTARKVIYPGTFDPVTYGHLDIITRAVDLFDEVVVTVAVNPTKKPLFTTEERVRLLKESLKDHHKVTVDSFNGLVVEHAKQVGATGIIRGLRQISDFEFEFQMALMNRKLAGDITTIFLMPHERYTYLNSTVIRNLASLHADVSNFIPPHVHEALKKKF
;
A
#
# COMPACT_ATOMS: atom_id res chain seq x y z
N MET A 1 23.49 -3.60 -26.67
CA MET A 1 22.62 -4.44 -27.54
C MET A 1 21.60 -3.51 -28.18
N SER A 2 21.40 -3.60 -29.50
CA SER A 2 20.34 -2.83 -30.17
C SER A 2 18.96 -3.38 -29.81
N GLU A 3 17.95 -2.51 -29.68
CA GLU A 3 16.55 -2.87 -29.35
C GLU A 3 15.96 -3.97 -30.25
N LYS A 4 16.40 -4.02 -31.52
CA LYS A 4 16.03 -5.07 -32.49
C LYS A 4 16.26 -6.48 -31.95
N SER A 5 17.40 -6.72 -31.28
CA SER A 5 17.78 -8.05 -30.80
C SER A 5 16.90 -8.53 -29.64
N PHE A 6 16.40 -7.64 -28.78
CA PHE A 6 15.48 -8.00 -27.70
C PHE A 6 14.08 -8.38 -28.22
N SER A 7 13.63 -7.72 -29.29
CA SER A 7 12.32 -7.99 -29.90
C SER A 7 12.25 -9.38 -30.55
N GLU A 8 13.38 -9.89 -31.06
CA GLU A 8 13.49 -11.21 -31.68
C GLU A 8 13.58 -12.34 -30.65
N ILE A 9 14.19 -12.08 -29.49
CA ILE A 9 14.23 -13.00 -28.33
C ILE A 9 12.82 -13.29 -27.84
N LYS A 10 11.98 -12.26 -27.68
CA LYS A 10 10.57 -12.40 -27.25
C LYS A 10 9.69 -13.20 -28.22
N ARG A 11 10.04 -13.25 -29.50
CA ARG A 11 9.28 -13.97 -30.54
C ARG A 11 9.79 -15.40 -30.80
N GLY A 12 10.81 -15.86 -30.07
CA GLY A 12 11.37 -17.21 -30.24
C GLY A 12 12.05 -17.45 -31.59
N LYS A 13 12.41 -16.40 -32.34
CA LYS A 13 12.91 -16.51 -33.73
C LYS A 13 14.44 -16.55 -33.86
N LEU A 14 15.18 -16.49 -32.75
CA LEU A 14 16.64 -16.51 -32.78
C LEU A 14 17.17 -17.96 -32.75
N PRO A 15 18.13 -18.31 -33.63
CA PRO A 15 18.81 -19.59 -33.55
C PRO A 15 19.40 -19.79 -32.15
N GLN A 16 19.22 -20.99 -31.59
CA GLN A 16 19.58 -21.32 -30.19
C GLN A 16 21.04 -20.95 -29.85
N LYS A 17 21.96 -21.13 -30.81
CA LYS A 17 23.38 -20.78 -30.70
C LYS A 17 23.62 -19.27 -30.58
N LYS A 18 22.81 -18.45 -31.26
CA LYS A 18 22.87 -16.98 -31.20
C LYS A 18 22.29 -16.45 -29.88
N LEU A 19 21.24 -17.10 -29.36
CA LEU A 19 20.66 -16.82 -28.05
C LEU A 19 21.67 -17.10 -26.92
N GLN A 20 22.36 -18.24 -27.00
CA GLN A 20 23.41 -18.63 -26.05
C GLN A 20 24.55 -17.62 -26.02
N ASN A 21 25.03 -17.15 -27.18
CA ASN A 21 26.11 -16.17 -27.25
C ASN A 21 25.70 -14.79 -26.67
N ILE A 22 24.46 -14.36 -26.88
CA ILE A 22 23.93 -13.12 -26.31
C ILE A 22 23.83 -13.23 -24.78
N LEU A 23 23.31 -14.35 -24.27
CA LEU A 23 23.24 -14.62 -22.84
C LEU A 23 24.63 -14.68 -22.20
N LYS A 24 25.59 -15.35 -22.84
CA LYS A 24 26.99 -15.42 -22.39
C LYS A 24 27.59 -14.02 -22.23
N SER A 25 27.50 -13.19 -23.28
CA SER A 25 28.03 -11.83 -23.26
C SER A 25 27.33 -10.92 -22.23
N TYR A 26 26.01 -11.06 -22.05
CA TYR A 26 25.27 -10.27 -21.06
C TYR A 26 25.64 -10.64 -19.63
N VAL A 27 25.80 -11.92 -19.32
CA VAL A 27 26.13 -12.37 -17.97
C VAL A 27 27.56 -11.98 -17.61
N GLU A 28 28.52 -12.22 -18.51
CA GLU A 28 29.93 -11.86 -18.30
C GLU A 28 30.10 -10.36 -18.07
N LYS A 29 29.40 -9.53 -18.86
CA LYS A 29 29.52 -8.07 -18.78
C LYS A 29 28.90 -7.46 -17.52
N ASN A 30 27.80 -8.03 -17.00
CA ASN A 30 27.02 -7.40 -15.93
C ASN A 30 27.20 -8.04 -14.55
N PHE A 31 27.64 -9.30 -14.49
CA PHE A 31 27.70 -10.05 -13.24
C PHE A 31 29.08 -10.63 -12.92
N GLY A 32 30.06 -10.51 -13.82
CA GLY A 32 31.45 -10.91 -13.55
C GLY A 32 31.70 -12.42 -13.48
N PHE A 33 30.75 -13.25 -13.93
CA PHE A 33 30.87 -14.71 -14.00
C PHE A 33 30.97 -15.19 -15.46
N THR A 34 31.71 -16.27 -15.72
CA THR A 34 31.75 -16.91 -17.04
C THR A 34 30.54 -17.83 -17.25
N TYR A 35 30.10 -17.99 -18.50
CA TYR A 35 28.95 -18.88 -18.80
C TYR A 35 29.21 -20.34 -18.44
N GLU A 36 30.47 -20.78 -18.42
CA GLU A 36 30.86 -22.11 -17.96
C GLU A 36 30.64 -22.29 -16.44
N GLN A 37 30.73 -21.22 -15.64
CA GLN A 37 30.35 -21.22 -14.22
C GLN A 37 28.82 -21.28 -14.01
N LEU A 38 28.04 -21.07 -15.07
CA LEU A 38 26.57 -21.21 -15.08
C LEU A 38 26.10 -22.64 -15.39
N SER A 39 27.02 -23.60 -15.54
CA SER A 39 26.69 -24.99 -15.91
C SER A 39 26.09 -25.80 -14.75
N ALA A 40 26.25 -25.34 -13.51
CA ALA A 40 25.54 -25.86 -12.35
C ALA A 40 24.08 -25.37 -12.37
N GLU A 41 23.14 -26.28 -12.14
CA GLU A 41 21.70 -26.03 -12.23
C GLU A 41 21.22 -24.88 -11.31
N SER A 42 21.89 -24.71 -10.15
CA SER A 42 21.70 -23.60 -9.22
C SER A 42 21.98 -22.23 -9.84
N THR A 43 23.03 -22.09 -10.65
CA THR A 43 23.41 -20.80 -11.24
C THR A 43 22.48 -20.40 -12.40
N ARG A 44 21.87 -21.37 -13.11
CA ARG A 44 20.85 -21.08 -14.14
C ARG A 44 19.55 -20.52 -13.56
N ILE A 45 19.15 -21.00 -12.39
CA ILE A 45 17.97 -20.50 -11.68
C ILE A 45 18.23 -19.05 -11.22
N GLU A 46 19.40 -18.80 -10.65
CA GLU A 46 19.79 -17.45 -10.19
C GLU A 46 19.89 -16.47 -11.37
N ALA A 47 20.51 -16.86 -12.48
CA ALA A 47 20.60 -16.02 -13.68
C ALA A 47 19.22 -15.77 -14.33
N LYS A 48 18.34 -16.78 -14.39
CA LYS A 48 16.95 -16.58 -14.86
C LYS A 48 16.20 -15.61 -13.94
N ARG A 49 16.36 -15.75 -12.61
CA ARG A 49 15.76 -14.84 -11.62
C ARG A 49 16.24 -13.41 -11.80
N LEU A 50 17.55 -13.21 -11.98
CA LEU A 50 18.15 -11.89 -12.22
C LEU A 50 17.68 -11.27 -13.55
N ILE A 51 17.57 -12.05 -14.62
CA ILE A 51 17.10 -11.57 -15.93
C ILE A 51 15.60 -11.21 -15.89
N VAL A 52 14.77 -12.02 -15.23
CA VAL A 52 13.34 -11.71 -15.00
C VAL A 52 13.21 -10.42 -14.19
N ASN A 53 13.96 -10.27 -13.10
CA ASN A 53 13.92 -9.08 -12.25
C ASN A 53 14.47 -7.81 -12.94
N SER A 54 15.44 -7.95 -13.85
CA SER A 54 15.98 -6.81 -14.62
C SER A 54 15.08 -6.35 -15.77
N SER A 55 14.08 -7.15 -16.15
CA SER A 55 13.22 -6.90 -17.32
C SER A 55 11.75 -6.61 -16.95
N THR A 56 11.37 -6.78 -15.68
CA THR A 56 10.14 -6.18 -15.16
C THR A 56 10.37 -4.67 -15.06
N LYS A 57 9.69 -3.89 -15.91
CA LYS A 57 9.36 -2.50 -15.54
C LYS A 57 8.89 -2.56 -14.09
N HIS A 58 9.59 -1.91 -13.18
CA HIS A 58 9.10 -1.72 -11.81
C HIS A 58 7.82 -0.89 -11.95
N THR A 59 6.68 -1.56 -12.10
CA THR A 59 5.38 -0.91 -12.09
C THR A 59 5.19 -0.41 -10.67
N ALA A 60 5.09 0.91 -10.51
CA ALA A 60 4.90 1.55 -9.21
C ALA A 60 3.75 0.84 -8.49
N ARG A 61 4.04 0.29 -7.30
CA ARG A 61 3.09 -0.46 -6.50
C ARG A 61 2.31 0.52 -5.66
N LYS A 62 1.06 0.74 -6.06
CA LYS A 62 0.12 1.66 -5.42
C LYS A 62 -0.88 0.89 -4.57
N VAL A 63 -1.16 1.39 -3.37
CA VAL A 63 -2.19 0.85 -2.49
C VAL A 63 -3.12 1.94 -2.00
N ILE A 64 -4.34 1.55 -1.65
CA ILE A 64 -5.26 2.43 -0.89
C ILE A 64 -5.30 2.02 0.57
N TYR A 65 -5.40 2.98 1.48
CA TYR A 65 -5.71 2.79 2.90
C TYR A 65 -7.06 3.44 3.20
N PRO A 66 -8.18 2.72 3.01
CA PRO A 66 -9.50 3.25 3.22
C PRO A 66 -9.86 3.28 4.70
N GLY A 67 -10.61 4.28 5.13
CA GLY A 67 -11.04 4.39 6.52
C GLY A 67 -12.04 5.52 6.74
N THR A 68 -12.72 5.51 7.88
CA THR A 68 -13.59 6.64 8.26
C THR A 68 -12.75 7.83 8.75
N PHE A 69 -11.63 7.60 9.46
CA PHE A 69 -10.72 8.66 9.93
C PHE A 69 -11.42 9.81 10.66
N ASP A 70 -12.22 9.50 11.69
CA ASP A 70 -13.08 10.46 12.38
C ASP A 70 -12.75 10.59 13.88
N PRO A 71 -11.65 11.26 14.26
CA PRO A 71 -10.62 11.80 13.39
C PRO A 71 -9.50 10.78 13.11
N VAL A 72 -8.52 11.19 12.31
CA VAL A 72 -7.21 10.54 12.22
C VAL A 72 -6.52 10.52 13.60
N THR A 73 -5.74 9.48 13.87
CA THR A 73 -5.04 9.24 15.15
C THR A 73 -3.62 8.76 14.88
N TYR A 74 -2.75 8.75 15.90
CA TYR A 74 -1.39 8.19 15.74
C TYR A 74 -1.38 6.72 15.31
N GLY A 75 -2.41 5.95 15.68
CA GLY A 75 -2.56 4.57 15.17
C GLY A 75 -2.79 4.49 13.66
N HIS A 76 -3.52 5.44 13.07
CA HIS A 76 -3.68 5.51 11.61
C HIS A 76 -2.36 5.93 10.94
N LEU A 77 -1.67 6.92 11.51
CA LEU A 77 -0.41 7.44 10.98
C LEU A 77 0.70 6.38 11.01
N ASP A 78 0.71 5.52 12.03
CA ASP A 78 1.62 4.37 12.11
C ASP A 78 1.40 3.39 10.95
N ILE A 79 0.15 3.03 10.66
CA ILE A 79 -0.18 2.15 9.52
C ILE A 79 0.21 2.79 8.18
N ILE A 80 -0.02 4.11 8.02
CA ILE A 80 0.35 4.84 6.81
C ILE A 80 1.86 4.83 6.62
N THR A 81 2.62 5.13 7.67
CA THR A 81 4.09 5.12 7.65
C THR A 81 4.61 3.74 7.23
N ARG A 82 4.07 2.67 7.83
CA ARG A 82 4.44 1.29 7.49
C ARG A 82 4.07 0.92 6.06
N ALA A 83 2.96 1.42 5.53
CA ALA A 83 2.59 1.20 4.14
C ALA A 83 3.56 1.92 3.18
N VAL A 84 3.99 3.14 3.53
CA VAL A 84 4.97 3.93 2.74
C VAL A 84 6.33 3.24 2.61
N ASP A 85 6.72 2.42 3.58
CA ASP A 85 7.95 1.63 3.54
C ASP A 85 7.84 0.41 2.59
N LEU A 86 6.63 -0.05 2.31
CA LEU A 86 6.36 -1.26 1.52
C LEU A 86 5.96 -0.95 0.07
N PHE A 87 5.42 0.23 -0.18
CA PHE A 87 4.79 0.62 -1.45
C PHE A 87 5.36 1.93 -1.99
N ASP A 88 5.23 2.11 -3.30
CA ASP A 88 5.75 3.31 -3.99
C ASP A 88 4.79 4.50 -3.80
N GLU A 89 3.48 4.23 -3.75
CA GLU A 89 2.42 5.22 -3.55
C GLU A 89 1.33 4.68 -2.61
N VAL A 90 0.89 5.51 -1.65
CA VAL A 90 -0.19 5.19 -0.71
C VAL A 90 -1.28 6.26 -0.83
N VAL A 91 -2.49 5.85 -1.18
CA VAL A 91 -3.66 6.74 -1.20
C VAL A 91 -4.47 6.53 0.09
N VAL A 92 -4.53 7.52 0.97
CA VAL A 92 -5.35 7.45 2.18
C VAL A 92 -6.75 7.94 1.83
N THR A 93 -7.70 7.01 1.88
CA THR A 93 -9.01 7.22 1.28
C THR A 93 -10.09 7.35 2.34
N VAL A 94 -10.68 8.54 2.44
CA VAL A 94 -11.79 8.80 3.36
C VAL A 94 -13.08 8.17 2.81
N ALA A 95 -13.55 7.13 3.48
CA ALA A 95 -14.80 6.45 3.14
C ALA A 95 -16.01 7.27 3.60
N VAL A 96 -16.95 7.49 2.70
CA VAL A 96 -18.31 7.95 3.01
C VAL A 96 -19.15 6.73 3.37
N ASN A 97 -19.55 6.63 4.64
CA ASN A 97 -20.42 5.54 5.10
C ASN A 97 -21.76 6.14 5.56
N PRO A 98 -22.87 5.92 4.83
CA PRO A 98 -24.17 6.50 5.16
C PRO A 98 -24.78 5.96 6.47
N THR A 99 -24.30 4.81 6.97
CA THR A 99 -24.81 4.24 8.24
C THR A 99 -24.10 4.81 9.47
N LYS A 100 -22.96 5.49 9.28
CA LYS A 100 -22.23 6.15 10.37
C LYS A 100 -22.59 7.63 10.42
N LYS A 101 -22.62 8.18 11.64
CA LYS A 101 -22.72 9.62 11.89
C LYS A 101 -21.35 10.13 12.36
N PRO A 102 -20.43 10.49 11.44
CA PRO A 102 -19.13 11.01 11.84
C PRO A 102 -19.26 12.39 12.49
N LEU A 103 -18.34 12.71 13.41
CA LEU A 103 -18.27 14.02 14.06
C LEU A 103 -17.81 15.11 13.08
N PHE A 104 -16.85 14.75 12.22
CA PHE A 104 -16.32 15.62 11.18
C PHE A 104 -16.94 15.30 9.82
N THR A 105 -17.20 16.33 9.01
CA THR A 105 -17.61 16.13 7.62
C THR A 105 -16.52 15.42 6.81
N THR A 106 -16.84 14.91 5.63
CA THR A 106 -15.83 14.29 4.74
C THR A 106 -14.69 15.26 4.42
N GLU A 107 -15.03 16.51 4.13
CA GLU A 107 -14.09 17.57 3.79
C GLU A 107 -13.19 17.91 4.98
N GLU A 108 -13.75 17.96 6.20
CA GLU A 108 -12.98 18.15 7.42
C GLU A 108 -12.00 17.00 7.66
N ARG A 109 -12.44 15.75 7.49
CA ARG A 109 -11.59 14.56 7.67
C ARG A 109 -10.46 14.52 6.64
N VAL A 110 -10.75 14.80 5.38
CA VAL A 110 -9.74 14.94 4.32
C VAL A 110 -8.73 16.04 4.67
N ARG A 111 -9.20 17.21 5.14
CA ARG A 111 -8.32 18.31 5.54
C ARG A 111 -7.40 17.91 6.71
N LEU A 112 -7.95 17.27 7.75
CA LEU A 112 -7.17 16.81 8.91
C LEU A 112 -6.11 15.78 8.51
N LEU A 113 -6.43 14.88 7.58
CA LEU A 113 -5.47 13.92 7.02
C LEU A 113 -4.38 14.62 6.20
N LYS A 114 -4.75 15.53 5.29
CA LYS A 114 -3.78 16.28 4.48
C LYS A 114 -2.78 17.03 5.33
N GLU A 115 -3.25 17.72 6.38
CA GLU A 115 -2.36 18.42 7.32
C GLU A 115 -1.46 17.44 8.10
N SER A 116 -1.99 16.26 8.48
CA SER A 116 -1.20 15.23 9.19
C SER A 116 -0.14 14.56 8.31
N LEU A 117 -0.28 14.66 6.99
CA LEU A 117 0.51 13.91 6.02
C LEU A 117 1.30 14.82 5.07
N LYS A 118 1.36 16.12 5.35
CA LYS A 118 1.96 17.14 4.47
C LYS A 118 3.43 16.88 4.11
N ASP A 119 4.17 16.21 4.99
CA ASP A 119 5.59 15.89 4.80
C ASP A 119 5.81 14.53 4.10
N HIS A 120 4.74 13.78 3.78
CA HIS A 120 4.81 12.46 3.14
C HIS A 120 4.59 12.54 1.62
N HIS A 121 5.67 12.71 0.84
CA HIS A 121 5.62 12.81 -0.62
C HIS A 121 5.05 11.58 -1.37
N LYS A 122 5.07 10.40 -0.74
CA LYS A 122 4.49 9.15 -1.30
C LYS A 122 3.01 8.98 -0.98
N VAL A 123 2.41 9.92 -0.24
CA VAL A 123 1.06 9.79 0.27
C VAL A 123 0.15 10.83 -0.35
N THR A 124 -0.99 10.39 -0.88
CA THR A 124 -2.08 11.27 -1.30
C THR A 124 -3.31 11.00 -0.45
N VAL A 125 -4.21 11.98 -0.38
CA VAL A 125 -5.45 11.87 0.39
C VAL A 125 -6.62 12.20 -0.49
N ASP A 126 -7.58 11.29 -0.56
CA ASP A 126 -8.83 11.47 -1.28
C ASP A 126 -10.03 11.02 -0.45
N SER A 127 -11.20 11.02 -1.08
CA SER A 127 -12.44 10.50 -0.52
C SER A 127 -13.21 9.79 -1.61
N PHE A 128 -14.00 8.80 -1.21
CA PHE A 128 -14.86 8.08 -2.15
C PHE A 128 -16.21 7.75 -1.52
N ASN A 129 -17.17 7.56 -2.41
CA ASN A 129 -18.49 7.06 -2.09
C ASN A 129 -18.78 5.86 -3.03
N GLY A 130 -18.99 4.67 -2.47
CA GLY A 130 -19.24 3.46 -3.23
C GLY A 130 -18.41 2.27 -2.76
N LEU A 131 -18.11 1.35 -3.68
CA LEU A 131 -17.37 0.12 -3.39
C LEU A 131 -15.86 0.38 -3.36
N VAL A 132 -15.21 -0.05 -2.29
CA VAL A 132 -13.78 0.18 -2.06
C VAL A 132 -12.89 -0.45 -3.13
N VAL A 133 -13.27 -1.62 -3.65
CA VAL A 133 -12.54 -2.30 -4.73
C VAL A 133 -12.64 -1.57 -6.06
N GLU A 134 -13.78 -0.93 -6.35
CA GLU A 134 -13.94 -0.14 -7.58
C GLU A 134 -13.14 1.14 -7.49
N HIS A 135 -13.12 1.78 -6.31
CA HIS A 135 -12.24 2.92 -6.07
C HIS A 135 -10.75 2.53 -6.18
N ALA A 136 -10.34 1.38 -5.63
CA ALA A 136 -8.97 0.87 -5.78
C ALA A 136 -8.57 0.74 -7.27
N LYS A 137 -9.46 0.18 -8.10
CA LYS A 137 -9.25 0.10 -9.56
C LYS A 137 -9.15 1.47 -10.21
N GLN A 138 -10.04 2.41 -9.85
CA GLN A 138 -10.06 3.77 -10.42
C GLN A 138 -8.75 4.53 -10.18
N VAL A 139 -8.15 4.38 -9.00
CA VAL A 139 -6.88 5.04 -8.67
C VAL A 139 -5.65 4.25 -9.16
N GLY A 140 -5.85 3.06 -9.75
CA GLY A 140 -4.78 2.17 -10.20
C GLY A 140 -4.03 1.49 -9.05
N ALA A 141 -4.68 1.29 -7.90
CA ALA A 141 -4.11 0.56 -6.78
C ALA A 141 -4.20 -0.96 -7.01
N THR A 142 -3.16 -1.68 -6.59
CA THR A 142 -3.08 -3.14 -6.63
C THR A 142 -3.48 -3.79 -5.31
N GLY A 143 -3.70 -2.98 -4.26
CA GLY A 143 -4.05 -3.51 -2.96
C GLY A 143 -4.73 -2.51 -2.03
N ILE A 144 -5.32 -3.07 -0.98
CA ILE A 144 -6.06 -2.38 0.06
C ILE A 144 -5.37 -2.69 1.39
N ILE A 145 -4.83 -1.67 2.05
CA ILE A 145 -4.27 -1.78 3.39
C ILE A 145 -5.41 -1.73 4.41
N ARG A 146 -5.36 -2.60 5.42
CA ARG A 146 -6.24 -2.57 6.59
C ARG A 146 -5.42 -2.72 7.86
N GLY A 147 -5.80 -1.98 8.90
CA GLY A 147 -5.18 -2.10 10.23
C GLY A 147 -5.86 -3.20 11.04
N LEU A 148 -5.10 -4.11 11.67
CA LEU A 148 -5.62 -5.08 12.64
C LEU A 148 -5.04 -4.78 14.03
N ARG A 149 -5.91 -4.45 14.99
CA ARG A 149 -5.48 -4.16 16.36
C ARG A 149 -5.83 -5.26 17.34
N GLN A 150 -7.03 -5.82 17.21
CA GLN A 150 -7.58 -6.83 18.12
C GLN A 150 -8.30 -7.93 17.34
N ILE A 151 -8.54 -9.05 18.00
CA ILE A 151 -9.26 -10.20 17.44
C ILE A 151 -10.67 -9.79 16.94
N SER A 152 -11.32 -8.85 17.63
CA SER A 152 -12.63 -8.34 17.22
C SER A 152 -12.62 -7.57 15.90
N ASP A 153 -11.54 -6.84 15.59
CA ASP A 153 -11.38 -6.22 14.27
C ASP A 153 -11.17 -7.30 13.20
N PHE A 154 -10.47 -8.39 13.52
CA PHE A 154 -10.10 -9.42 12.56
C PHE A 154 -11.30 -10.09 11.87
N GLU A 155 -12.35 -10.47 12.61
CA GLU A 155 -13.49 -11.19 12.02
C GLU A 155 -14.18 -10.35 10.94
N PHE A 156 -14.51 -9.09 11.27
CA PHE A 156 -15.11 -8.16 10.31
C PHE A 156 -14.21 -7.91 9.11
N GLU A 157 -12.93 -7.65 9.36
CA GLU A 157 -11.95 -7.35 8.32
C GLU A 157 -11.67 -8.55 7.41
N PHE A 158 -11.61 -9.76 7.98
CA PHE A 158 -11.43 -11.00 7.26
C PHE A 158 -12.61 -11.27 6.32
N GLN A 159 -13.84 -11.11 6.81
CA GLN A 159 -15.03 -11.23 5.97
C GLN A 159 -14.99 -10.23 4.80
N MET A 160 -14.67 -8.96 5.09
CA MET A 160 -14.55 -7.93 4.05
C MET A 160 -13.46 -8.25 3.02
N ALA A 161 -12.32 -8.79 3.44
CA ALA A 161 -11.26 -9.21 2.54
C ALA A 161 -11.69 -10.34 1.59
N LEU A 162 -12.43 -11.34 2.10
CA LEU A 162 -12.97 -12.42 1.28
C LEU A 162 -14.00 -11.90 0.26
N MET A 163 -14.87 -10.99 0.67
CA MET A 163 -15.83 -10.35 -0.23
C MET A 163 -15.14 -9.52 -1.31
N ASN A 164 -14.15 -8.70 -0.93
CA ASN A 164 -13.36 -7.91 -1.87
C ASN A 164 -12.65 -8.81 -2.88
N ARG A 165 -12.04 -9.92 -2.44
CA ARG A 165 -11.39 -10.89 -3.33
C ARG A 165 -12.37 -11.53 -4.32
N LYS A 166 -13.62 -11.77 -3.91
CA LYS A 166 -14.67 -12.31 -4.79
C LYS A 166 -15.10 -11.30 -5.85
N LEU A 167 -15.14 -10.01 -5.50
CA LEU A 167 -15.53 -8.91 -6.39
C LEU A 167 -14.39 -8.44 -7.32
N ALA A 168 -13.15 -8.48 -6.84
CA ALA A 168 -11.96 -8.01 -7.52
C ALA A 168 -10.76 -8.88 -7.13
N GLY A 169 -10.59 -10.01 -7.82
CA GLY A 169 -9.54 -11.01 -7.51
C GLY A 169 -8.11 -10.54 -7.76
N ASP A 170 -7.95 -9.43 -8.48
CA ASP A 170 -6.70 -8.73 -8.77
C ASP A 170 -6.31 -7.70 -7.70
N ILE A 171 -7.23 -7.33 -6.80
CA ILE A 171 -6.99 -6.40 -5.69
C ILE A 171 -6.67 -7.18 -4.41
N THR A 172 -5.45 -7.05 -3.91
CA THR A 172 -5.01 -7.76 -2.71
C THR A 172 -5.35 -6.98 -1.44
N THR A 173 -6.05 -7.59 -0.48
CA THR A 173 -6.19 -7.00 0.87
C THR A 173 -4.98 -7.39 1.72
N ILE A 174 -4.37 -6.40 2.38
CA ILE A 174 -3.12 -6.52 3.13
C ILE A 174 -3.36 -6.00 4.54
N PHE A 175 -3.12 -6.85 5.53
CA PHE A 175 -3.28 -6.51 6.93
C PHE A 175 -1.96 -6.08 7.54
N LEU A 176 -1.95 -4.89 8.15
CA LEU A 176 -0.85 -4.39 8.94
C LEU A 176 -1.30 -4.27 10.39
N MET A 177 -0.51 -4.77 11.33
CA MET A 177 -0.72 -4.49 12.75
C MET A 177 -0.01 -3.18 13.08
N PRO A 178 -0.62 -2.25 13.84
CA PRO A 178 0.10 -1.06 14.27
C PRO A 178 1.12 -1.40 15.37
N HIS A 179 2.02 -0.48 15.67
CA HIS A 179 2.90 -0.58 16.84
C HIS A 179 2.09 -0.79 18.14
N GLU A 180 2.60 -1.60 19.07
CA GLU A 180 1.90 -1.99 20.30
C GLU A 180 1.32 -0.80 21.09
N ARG A 181 2.07 0.30 21.20
CA ARG A 181 1.68 1.56 21.84
C ARG A 181 0.46 2.27 21.22
N TYR A 182 -0.02 1.81 20.06
CA TYR A 182 -1.19 2.36 19.38
C TYR A 182 -2.33 1.35 19.22
N THR A 183 -2.15 0.10 19.66
CA THR A 183 -3.15 -0.97 19.49
C THR A 183 -4.46 -0.69 20.24
N TYR A 184 -4.41 0.07 21.33
CA TYR A 184 -5.59 0.48 22.09
C TYR A 184 -6.32 1.69 21.48
N LEU A 185 -5.77 2.34 20.44
CA LEU A 185 -6.36 3.54 19.84
C LEU A 185 -7.45 3.19 18.83
N ASN A 186 -8.66 3.73 19.06
CA ASN A 186 -9.70 3.84 18.05
C ASN A 186 -10.37 5.21 18.11
N SER A 187 -10.80 5.74 16.97
CA SER A 187 -11.37 7.10 16.92
C SER A 187 -12.65 7.25 17.74
N THR A 188 -13.42 6.17 17.94
CA THR A 188 -14.64 6.20 18.78
C THR A 188 -14.29 6.51 20.23
N VAL A 189 -13.27 5.85 20.80
CA VAL A 189 -12.78 6.09 22.16
C VAL A 189 -12.23 7.51 22.28
N ILE A 190 -11.44 7.96 21.30
CA ILE A 190 -10.90 9.34 21.29
C ILE A 190 -12.02 10.38 21.28
N ARG A 191 -13.05 10.22 20.45
CA ARG A 191 -14.19 11.13 20.43
C ARG A 191 -14.96 11.11 21.75
N ASN A 192 -15.16 9.93 22.34
CA ASN A 192 -15.86 9.81 23.63
C ASN A 192 -15.08 10.56 24.73
N LEU A 193 -13.78 10.30 24.88
CA LEU A 193 -12.92 11.00 25.83
C LEU A 193 -12.92 12.52 25.61
N ALA A 194 -12.77 12.98 24.36
CA ALA A 194 -12.81 14.40 24.04
C ALA A 194 -14.17 15.04 24.37
N SER A 195 -15.29 14.34 24.14
CA SER A 195 -16.64 14.83 24.51
C SER A 195 -16.85 14.96 26.02
N LEU A 196 -16.04 14.24 26.81
CA LEU A 196 -15.99 14.32 28.26
C LEU A 196 -14.88 15.27 28.76
N HIS A 197 -14.31 16.08 27.86
CA HIS A 197 -13.25 17.06 28.16
C HIS A 197 -11.96 16.44 28.70
N ALA A 198 -11.73 15.14 28.48
CA ALA A 198 -10.46 14.50 28.81
C ALA A 198 -9.38 14.92 27.80
N ASP A 199 -8.13 15.05 28.28
CA ASP A 199 -7.00 15.33 27.41
C ASP A 199 -6.67 14.11 26.52
N VAL A 200 -6.72 14.31 25.21
CA VAL A 200 -6.43 13.30 24.19
C VAL A 200 -5.20 13.64 23.34
N SER A 201 -4.43 14.67 23.73
CA SER A 201 -3.26 15.18 22.99
C SER A 201 -2.19 14.12 22.69
N ASN A 202 -2.07 13.11 23.56
CA ASN A 202 -1.12 12.01 23.40
C ASN A 202 -1.52 10.97 22.33
N PHE A 203 -2.73 11.08 21.75
CA PHE A 203 -3.29 10.06 20.85
C PHE A 203 -3.51 10.53 19.42
N ILE A 204 -3.40 11.85 19.18
CA ILE A 204 -3.71 12.52 17.93
C ILE A 204 -2.75 13.68 17.67
N PRO A 205 -2.55 14.09 16.41
CA PRO A 205 -1.79 15.29 16.09
C PRO A 205 -2.36 16.57 16.73
N PRO A 206 -1.53 17.58 17.05
CA PRO A 206 -1.98 18.82 17.69
C PRO A 206 -3.11 19.55 16.94
N HIS A 207 -3.06 19.64 15.61
CA HIS A 207 -4.12 20.30 14.83
C HIS A 207 -5.46 19.53 14.87
N VAL A 208 -5.41 18.21 15.05
CA VAL A 208 -6.60 17.38 15.25
C VAL A 208 -7.18 17.59 16.64
N HIS A 209 -6.32 17.72 17.66
CA HIS A 209 -6.75 18.04 19.02
C HIS A 209 -7.48 19.38 19.08
N GLU A 210 -6.93 20.42 18.44
CA GLU A 210 -7.59 21.72 18.33
C GLU A 210 -8.90 21.66 17.53
N ALA A 211 -8.99 20.79 16.53
CA ALA A 211 -10.24 20.57 15.80
C ALA A 211 -11.31 19.88 16.67
N LEU A 212 -10.94 18.93 17.54
CA LEU A 212 -11.86 18.29 18.48
C LEU A 212 -12.37 19.29 19.53
N LYS A 213 -11.50 20.13 20.09
CA LYS A 213 -11.89 21.20 21.04
C LYS A 213 -12.86 22.23 20.46
N LYS A 214 -12.91 22.37 19.13
CA LYS A 214 -13.88 23.26 18.46
C LYS A 214 -15.23 22.59 18.23
N LYS A 215 -15.32 21.26 18.35
CA LYS A 215 -16.54 20.47 18.11
C LYS A 215 -17.32 20.16 19.38
N PHE A 216 -16.62 20.03 20.51
CA PHE A 216 -17.17 19.82 21.84
C PHE A 216 -17.05 21.10 22.66
#